data_AF-A0A1W2BV36-F1
#
_entry.id   AF-A0A1W2BV36-F1
#
_cell.length_a   1.000
_cell.length_b   1.000
_cell.length_c   1.000
_cell.angle_alpha   90.00
_cell.angle_beta   90.00
_cell.angle_gamma   90.00
#
_symmetry.space_group_name_H-M   'P 1'
#
loop_
_entity.id
_entity.type
_entity.pdbx_description
1 polymer ?
#
loop_
_entity_poly.entity_id
_entity_poly.type
_entity_poly.pdbx_seq_one_letter_code
_entity_poly.pdbx_strand_id
1 'polypeptide(L)'
;MANVRMLTIEELQATKLKPLVDYCLENRAPDPGYHAVMGHNLDLSETAFNAWRTAFFTGQVNHSIKEIIRVLLSRMASCNY
;
A
#
# COMPACT_ATOMS: atom_id res chain seq x y z
N MET A 1 13.54 8.81 -6.23
CA MET A 1 12.23 9.19 -6.81
C MET A 1 11.93 8.24 -7.95
N ALA A 2 10.67 7.84 -8.12
CA ALA A 2 10.27 6.99 -9.23
C ALA A 2 10.40 7.75 -10.56
N ASN A 3 10.91 7.10 -11.60
CA ASN A 3 10.93 7.64 -12.98
C ASN A 3 9.54 7.58 -13.65
N VAL A 4 8.48 7.45 -12.85
CA VAL A 4 7.11 7.23 -13.30
C VAL A 4 6.25 8.32 -12.66
N ARG A 5 5.33 8.87 -13.45
CA ARG A 5 4.35 9.87 -12.98
C ARG A 5 3.54 9.29 -11.83
N MET A 6 3.26 10.10 -10.81
CA MET A 6 2.32 9.73 -9.76
C MET A 6 0.88 9.94 -10.25
N LEU A 7 0.04 8.91 -10.12
CA LEU A 7 -1.40 9.05 -10.36
C LEU A 7 -2.06 9.85 -9.23
N THR A 8 -3.00 10.72 -9.59
CA THR A 8 -3.79 11.45 -8.58
C THR A 8 -4.85 10.55 -7.96
N ILE A 9 -5.41 10.96 -6.81
CA ILE A 9 -6.50 10.23 -6.16
C ILE A 9 -7.73 10.16 -7.08
N GLU A 10 -8.04 11.23 -7.80
CA GLU A 10 -9.17 11.28 -8.73
C GLU A 10 -8.99 10.28 -9.89
N GLU A 11 -7.77 10.20 -10.45
CA GLU A 11 -7.45 9.21 -11.48
C GLU A 11 -7.62 7.79 -10.96
N LEU A 12 -7.17 7.50 -9.74
CA LEU A 12 -7.29 6.18 -9.12
C LEU A 12 -8.75 5.83 -8.78
N GLN A 13 -9.52 6.79 -8.25
CA GLN A 13 -10.93 6.63 -7.93
C GLN A 13 -11.83 6.46 -9.17
N ALA A 14 -11.36 6.88 -10.36
CA ALA A 14 -12.04 6.61 -11.62
C ALA A 14 -11.87 5.15 -12.10
N THR A 15 -11.09 4.32 -11.39
CA THR A 15 -10.83 2.92 -11.75
C THR A 15 -11.49 1.93 -10.78
N LYS A 16 -11.30 0.62 -11.02
CA LYS A 16 -11.70 -0.43 -10.09
C LYS A 16 -11.00 -0.38 -8.72
N LEU A 17 -9.94 0.43 -8.57
CA LEU A 17 -9.21 0.58 -7.30
C LEU A 17 -9.94 1.50 -6.29
N LYS A 18 -10.98 2.23 -6.71
CA LYS A 18 -11.74 3.15 -5.86
C LYS A 18 -12.00 2.64 -4.42
N PRO A 19 -12.60 1.45 -4.20
CA PRO A 19 -12.87 0.98 -2.84
C PRO A 19 -11.60 0.78 -1.99
N LEU A 20 -10.47 0.45 -2.60
CA LEU A 20 -9.19 0.28 -1.91
C LEU A 20 -8.59 1.64 -1.57
N VAL A 21 -8.66 2.59 -2.51
CA VAL A 21 -8.20 3.98 -2.30
C VAL A 21 -9.01 4.64 -1.20
N ASP A 22 -10.34 4.50 -1.21
CA ASP A 22 -11.23 5.03 -0.17
C ASP A 22 -10.86 4.45 1.20
N TYR A 23 -10.63 3.12 1.27
CA TYR A 23 -10.15 2.48 2.50
C TYR A 23 -8.82 3.06 2.99
N CYS A 24 -7.84 3.28 2.10
CA CYS A 24 -6.55 3.87 2.45
C CYS A 24 -6.71 5.29 3.00
N LEU A 25 -7.57 6.10 2.38
CA LEU A 25 -7.83 7.48 2.80
C LEU A 25 -8.49 7.54 4.18
N GLU A 26 -9.45 6.66 4.44
CA GLU A 26 -10.15 6.57 5.73
C GLU A 26 -9.23 6.09 6.86
N ASN A 27 -8.46 5.03 6.60
CA ASN A 27 -7.66 4.35 7.63
C ASN A 27 -6.22 4.88 7.73
N ARG A 28 -5.79 5.70 6.76
CA ARG A 28 -4.41 6.15 6.57
C ARG A 28 -3.41 4.99 6.49
N ALA A 29 -3.85 3.83 5.99
CA ALA A 29 -3.07 2.61 5.91
C ALA A 29 -3.57 1.67 4.78
N PRO A 30 -2.71 1.23 3.83
CA PRO A 30 -1.36 1.74 3.63
C PRO A 30 -1.42 3.24 3.24
N ASP A 31 -0.27 3.91 3.22
CA ASP A 31 -0.20 5.30 2.80
C ASP A 31 -0.92 5.48 1.44
N PRO A 32 -1.78 6.51 1.27
CA PRO A 32 -2.53 6.69 0.02
C PRO A 32 -1.65 6.80 -1.24
N GLY A 33 -0.38 7.23 -1.10
CA GLY A 33 0.62 7.25 -2.17
C GLY A 33 1.04 5.86 -2.67
N TYR A 34 0.73 4.79 -1.93
CA TYR A 34 0.96 3.40 -2.33
C TYR A 34 0.35 3.09 -3.71
N HIS A 35 -0.89 3.54 -3.94
CA HIS A 35 -1.59 3.35 -5.21
C HIS A 35 -1.11 4.31 -6.30
N ALA A 36 -0.46 5.44 -5.97
CA ALA A 36 -0.05 6.45 -6.94
C ALA A 36 1.02 5.93 -7.93
N VAL A 37 1.86 4.98 -7.50
CA VAL A 37 2.85 4.32 -8.38
C VAL A 37 2.28 3.03 -8.97
N MET A 38 1.64 2.18 -8.15
CA MET A 38 1.21 0.86 -8.65
C MET A 38 -0.05 0.92 -9.49
N GLY A 39 -0.87 1.96 -9.37
CA GLY A 39 -2.12 2.11 -10.12
C GLY A 39 -1.96 2.21 -11.63
N HIS A 40 -0.73 2.37 -12.15
CA HIS A 40 -0.44 2.19 -13.58
C HIS A 40 -0.71 0.76 -14.06
N ASN A 41 -0.73 -0.21 -13.15
CA ASN A 41 -1.22 -1.56 -13.38
C ASN A 41 -2.24 -1.93 -12.29
N LEU A 42 -3.53 -1.91 -12.66
CA LEU A 42 -4.63 -2.07 -11.72
C LEU A 42 -4.61 -3.44 -11.01
N ASP A 43 -4.30 -4.52 -11.74
CA ASP A 43 -4.26 -5.87 -11.17
C ASP A 43 -3.10 -6.04 -10.19
N LEU A 44 -1.94 -5.47 -10.53
CA LEU A 44 -0.79 -5.42 -9.63
C LEU A 44 -1.13 -4.66 -8.35
N SER A 45 -1.73 -3.47 -8.49
CA SER A 45 -2.03 -2.62 -7.34
C SER A 45 -3.04 -3.26 -6.39
N GLU A 46 -4.09 -3.90 -6.93
CA GLU A 46 -5.09 -4.63 -6.17
C GLU A 46 -4.48 -5.85 -5.46
N THR A 47 -3.69 -6.65 -6.19
CA THR A 47 -3.04 -7.85 -5.64
C THR A 47 -2.07 -7.48 -4.51
N ALA A 48 -1.27 -6.44 -4.71
CA ALA A 48 -0.29 -5.98 -3.73
C ALA A 48 -0.99 -5.43 -2.47
N PHE A 49 -2.07 -4.67 -2.62
CA PHE A 49 -2.89 -4.22 -1.49
C PHE A 49 -3.47 -5.39 -0.70
N ASN A 50 -4.02 -6.40 -1.37
CA ASN A 50 -4.59 -7.58 -0.72
C ASN A 50 -3.53 -8.39 0.03
N ALA A 51 -2.33 -8.55 -0.56
CA ALA A 51 -1.21 -9.20 0.10
C ALA A 51 -0.77 -8.44 1.36
N TRP A 52 -0.61 -7.11 1.24
CA TRP A 52 -0.29 -6.25 2.38
C TRP A 52 -1.34 -6.36 3.49
N ARG A 53 -2.62 -6.20 3.15
CA ARG A 53 -3.72 -6.25 4.13
C ARG A 53 -3.77 -7.61 4.82
N THR A 54 -3.61 -8.69 4.07
CA THR A 54 -3.58 -10.04 4.64
C THR A 54 -2.42 -10.19 5.61
N ALA A 55 -1.21 -9.79 5.20
CA ALA A 55 -0.01 -9.90 6.03
C ALA A 55 -0.17 -9.13 7.36
N PHE A 56 -0.70 -7.91 7.34
CA PHE A 56 -0.78 -7.06 8.53
C PHE A 56 -2.01 -7.31 9.43
N PHE A 57 -3.14 -7.72 8.86
CA PHE A 57 -4.41 -7.81 9.60
C PHE A 57 -4.88 -9.23 9.92
N THR A 58 -4.24 -10.27 9.39
CA THR A 58 -4.66 -11.67 9.61
C THR A 58 -3.57 -12.54 10.25
N GLY A 59 -3.92 -13.74 10.74
CA GLY A 59 -2.96 -14.68 11.31
C GLY A 59 -2.69 -14.48 12.81
N GLN A 60 -1.71 -15.23 13.33
CA GLN A 60 -1.48 -15.38 14.78
C GLN A 60 -0.44 -14.40 15.36
N VAL A 61 0.35 -13.75 14.52
CA VAL A 61 1.37 -12.79 14.97
C VAL A 61 0.69 -11.49 15.35
N ASN A 62 1.00 -10.96 16.53
CA ASN A 62 0.47 -9.68 16.99
C ASN A 62 0.84 -8.56 16.00
N HIS A 63 -0.10 -7.65 15.72
CA HIS A 63 0.08 -6.57 14.77
C HIS A 63 1.32 -5.71 15.06
N SER A 64 1.58 -5.37 16.32
CA SER A 64 2.75 -4.58 16.72
C SER A 64 4.07 -5.28 16.38
N ILE A 65 4.12 -6.62 16.46
CA ILE A 65 5.31 -7.39 16.07
C ILE A 65 5.51 -7.32 14.55
N LYS A 66 4.44 -7.40 13.77
CA LYS A 66 4.52 -7.26 12.30
C LYS A 66 5.05 -5.89 11.89
N GLU A 67 4.62 -4.83 12.56
CA GLU A 67 5.11 -3.47 12.33
C GLU A 67 6.60 -3.32 12.68
N ILE A 68 7.06 -3.92 13.78
CA ILE A 68 8.49 -3.95 14.12
C ILE A 68 9.29 -4.66 13.01
N ILE A 69 8.82 -5.82 12.55
CA ILE A 69 9.46 -6.56 11.44
C ILE A 69 9.50 -5.69 10.18
N ARG A 70 8.39 -5.02 9.82
CA ARG A 70 8.31 -4.12 8.67
C ARG A 70 9.38 -3.02 8.73
N VAL A 71 9.50 -2.33 9.86
CA VAL A 71 10.49 -1.26 10.04
C VAL A 71 11.92 -1.79 9.96
N LEU A 72 12.20 -2.95 10.57
CA LEU A 72 13.54 -3.57 10.51
C LEU A 72 13.91 -3.96 9.06
N LEU A 73 12.98 -4.57 8.32
CA LEU A 73 13.19 -4.91 6.92
C LEU A 73 13.39 -3.67 6.05
N SER A 74 12.59 -2.61 6.25
CA SER A 74 12.78 -1.34 5.54
C SER A 74 14.17 -0.74 5.79
N ARG A 75 14.64 -0.75 7.05
CA ARG A 75 15.99 -0.27 7.40
C ARG A 75 17.08 -1.10 6.73
N MET A 76 16.96 -2.43 6.75
CA MET A 76 17.92 -3.33 6.09
C MET A 76 17.96 -3.10 4.57
N ALA A 77 16.82 -2.79 3.96
CA ALA A 77 16.71 -2.46 2.55
C ALA A 77 17.06 -1.01 2.21
N SER A 78 17.47 -0.19 3.20
CA SER A 78 17.66 1.27 3.03
C SER A 78 16.44 1.97 2.41
N CYS A 79 15.24 1.49 2.73
CA CYS A 79 13.97 2.07 2.28
C CYS A 79 13.58 3.22 3.20
N ASN A 80 13.48 4.43 2.63
CA ASN A 80 13.19 5.68 3.36
C ASN A 80 11.73 6.16 3.22
N TYR A 81 10.91 5.42 2.48
CA TYR A 81 9.46 5.61 2.41
C TYR A 81 8.79 4.90 3.59
#